data_AF-A0A2V9F4A8-F1
#
_entry.id   AF-A0A2V9F4A8-F1
#
_cell.length_a   1.000
_cell.length_b   1.000
_cell.length_c   1.000
_cell.angle_alpha   90.00
_cell.angle_beta   90.00
_cell.angle_gamma   90.00
#
_symmetry.space_group_name_H-M   'P 1'
#
loop_
_entity.id
_entity.type
_entity.pdbx_description
1 polymer ?
#
loop_
_entity_poly.entity_id
_entity_poly.type
_entity_poly.pdbx_seq_one_letter_code
_entity_poly.pdbx_strand_id
1 'polypeptide(L)'
;MNHGAVSVASDFSGLKQAALELMEEARSAPARKRLEELARGSANPEEILQKIGSNRSLAEGYYARVGYLMELESFLGMGIQLRFDLDMTELRGMLSIAAARAEFDRAHPRCRGCGARLEHEWDKTCNECQRAAAAAGRAN
;
A
#
# COMPACT_ATOMS: atom_id res chain seq x y z
N MET A 1 -7.46 -25.67 -24.73
CA MET A 1 -7.93 -24.64 -23.78
C MET A 1 -7.09 -23.40 -24.04
N ASN A 2 -7.68 -22.35 -24.62
CA ASN A 2 -6.97 -21.10 -24.90
C ASN A 2 -6.77 -20.35 -23.58
N HIS A 3 -5.58 -20.46 -22.98
CA HIS A 3 -5.13 -19.48 -21.99
C HIS A 3 -4.88 -18.17 -22.74
N GLY A 4 -5.90 -17.33 -22.85
CA GLY A 4 -5.75 -15.99 -23.41
C GLY A 4 -4.67 -15.26 -22.62
N ALA A 5 -3.58 -14.86 -23.30
CA ALA A 5 -2.54 -14.09 -22.67
C ALA A 5 -3.15 -12.79 -22.13
N VAL A 6 -3.17 -12.64 -20.81
CA VAL A 6 -3.63 -11.41 -20.18
C VAL A 6 -2.55 -10.36 -20.41
N SER A 7 -2.89 -9.32 -21.18
CA SER A 7 -2.01 -8.16 -21.33
C SER A 7 -2.09 -7.33 -20.06
N VAL A 8 -1.03 -7.36 -19.25
CA VAL A 8 -0.87 -6.61 -18.00
C VAL A 8 -1.18 -5.12 -18.20
N ALA A 9 -0.79 -4.55 -19.34
CA ALA A 9 -1.02 -3.14 -19.64
C ALA A 9 -2.52 -2.77 -19.65
N SER A 10 -3.38 -3.70 -20.06
CA SER A 10 -4.82 -3.50 -20.19
C SER A 10 -5.66 -4.19 -19.12
N ASP A 11 -5.05 -4.96 -18.21
CA ASP A 11 -5.74 -5.58 -17.08
C ASP A 11 -5.82 -4.61 -15.89
N PHE A 12 -6.75 -3.68 -15.99
CA PHE A 12 -6.97 -2.63 -15.00
C PHE A 12 -7.41 -3.14 -13.62
N SER A 13 -8.05 -4.32 -13.57
CA SER A 13 -8.41 -4.95 -12.29
C SER A 13 -7.16 -5.50 -11.60
N GLY A 14 -6.30 -6.21 -12.35
CA GLY A 14 -5.03 -6.68 -11.82
C GLY A 14 -4.09 -5.54 -11.43
N LEU A 15 -4.04 -4.44 -12.19
CA LEU A 15 -3.26 -3.25 -11.80
C LEU A 15 -3.79 -2.60 -10.51
N LYS A 16 -5.11 -2.51 -10.34
CA LYS A 16 -5.71 -2.02 -9.09
C LYS A 16 -5.32 -2.92 -7.91
N GLN A 17 -5.43 -4.23 -8.07
CA GLN A 17 -5.08 -5.20 -7.02
C GLN A 17 -3.58 -5.14 -6.67
N ALA A 18 -2.69 -5.11 -7.66
CA ALA A 18 -1.25 -4.97 -7.43
C ALA A 18 -0.92 -3.66 -6.69
N ALA A 19 -1.61 -2.56 -7.02
CA ALA A 19 -1.45 -1.30 -6.30
C ALA A 19 -1.91 -1.40 -4.83
N LEU A 20 -3.03 -2.07 -4.56
CA LEU A 20 -3.50 -2.34 -3.19
C LEU A 20 -2.48 -3.15 -2.39
N GLU A 21 -1.98 -4.25 -2.96
CA GLU A 21 -1.00 -5.12 -2.31
C GLU A 21 0.30 -4.35 -1.99
N LEU A 22 0.79 -3.50 -2.91
CA LEU A 22 1.96 -2.65 -2.64
C LEU A 22 1.71 -1.64 -1.52
N MET A 23 0.50 -1.08 -1.41
CA MET A 23 0.16 -0.17 -0.31
C MET A 23 0.08 -0.90 1.04
N GLU A 24 -0.47 -2.11 1.08
CA GLU A 24 -0.44 -2.96 2.28
C GLU A 24 0.97 -3.38 2.68
N GLU A 25 1.82 -3.69 1.70
CA GLU A 25 3.24 -3.97 1.94
C GLU A 25 3.95 -2.74 2.53
N ALA A 26 3.75 -1.56 1.95
CA ALA A 26 4.33 -0.33 2.46
C ALA A 26 3.86 -0.01 3.88
N ARG A 27 2.57 -0.25 4.19
CA ARG A 27 2.00 -0.07 5.53
C ARG A 27 2.59 -1.04 6.55
N SER A 28 2.80 -2.30 6.16
CA SER A 28 3.34 -3.35 7.03
C SER A 28 4.87 -3.34 7.14
N ALA A 29 5.58 -2.62 6.26
CA ALA A 29 7.05 -2.55 6.24
C ALA A 29 7.71 -2.22 7.60
N PRO A 30 7.19 -1.30 8.44
CA PRO A 30 7.77 -1.05 9.76
C PRO A 30 7.65 -2.26 10.70
N ALA A 31 6.52 -2.97 10.67
CA ALA A 31 6.32 -4.17 11.47
C ALA A 31 7.21 -5.31 10.97
N ARG A 32 7.30 -5.47 9.65
CA ARG A 32 8.20 -6.41 8.98
C ARG A 32 9.66 -6.21 9.38
N LYS A 33 10.17 -4.97 9.33
CA LYS A 33 11.54 -4.66 9.76
C LYS A 33 11.80 -5.05 11.23
N ARG A 34 10.84 -4.79 12.12
CA ARG A 34 10.95 -5.20 13.54
C ARG A 34 10.98 -6.72 13.68
N LEU A 35 10.18 -7.45 12.91
CA LEU A 35 10.18 -8.92 12.90
C LEU A 35 11.50 -9.48 12.33
N GLU A 36 12.06 -8.87 11.29
CA GLU A 36 13.38 -9.24 10.75
C GLU A 36 14.52 -8.96 11.75
N GLU A 37 14.43 -7.88 12.53
CA GLU A 37 15.35 -7.60 13.64
C GLU A 37 15.20 -8.62 14.77
N LEU A 38 13.97 -8.97 15.14
CA LEU A 38 13.70 -9.99 16.15
C LEU A 38 14.19 -11.38 15.72
N ALA A 39 14.01 -11.74 14.45
CA ALA A 39 14.45 -13.02 13.89
C ALA A 39 15.97 -13.20 14.03
N ARG A 40 16.76 -12.13 13.83
CA ARG A 40 18.23 -12.18 13.93
C ARG A 40 18.76 -12.60 15.30
N GLY A 41 17.98 -12.41 16.37
CA GLY A 41 18.36 -12.80 17.73
C GLY A 41 17.55 -13.99 18.28
N SER A 42 16.70 -14.62 17.47
CA SER A 42 15.78 -15.66 17.92
C SER A 42 16.37 -17.06 17.80
N ALA A 43 15.94 -17.96 18.69
CA ALA A 43 16.21 -19.40 18.58
C ALA A 43 15.53 -20.03 17.34
N ASN A 44 14.42 -19.44 16.87
CA ASN A 44 13.63 -19.93 15.74
C ASN A 44 13.42 -18.81 14.69
N PRO A 45 14.46 -18.43 13.93
CA PRO A 45 14.37 -17.35 12.95
C PRO A 45 13.42 -17.68 11.79
N GLU A 46 13.38 -18.93 11.33
CA GLU A 46 12.57 -19.35 10.18
C GLU A 46 11.06 -19.20 10.43
N GLU A 47 10.58 -19.53 11.63
CA GLU A 47 9.16 -19.38 11.99
C GLU A 47 8.74 -17.90 12.01
N ILE A 48 9.63 -17.01 12.45
CA ILE A 48 9.39 -15.57 12.45
C ILE A 48 9.39 -15.04 11.01
N LEU A 49 10.33 -15.49 10.18
CA LEU A 49 10.43 -15.08 8.77
C LEU A 49 9.26 -15.63 7.92
N GLN A 50 8.69 -16.79 8.24
CA GLN A 50 7.49 -17.28 7.55
C GLN A 50 6.29 -16.36 7.76
N LYS A 51 6.18 -15.70 8.92
CA LYS A 51 5.13 -14.71 9.19
C LYS A 51 5.30 -13.40 8.40
N ILE A 52 6.43 -13.24 7.70
CA ILE A 52 6.82 -12.04 6.93
C ILE A 52 6.48 -12.17 5.43
N GLY A 53 5.79 -13.24 5.01
CA GLY A 53 5.44 -13.52 3.62
C GLY A 53 5.02 -12.30 2.79
N SER A 54 5.40 -12.30 1.51
CA SER A 54 4.97 -11.30 0.52
C SER A 54 3.46 -11.37 0.33
N ASN A 55 2.77 -10.22 0.30
CA ASN A 55 1.32 -10.17 0.03
C ASN A 55 1.01 -10.22 -1.48
N ARG A 56 2.05 -10.35 -2.31
CA ARG A 56 1.94 -10.39 -3.77
C ARG A 56 1.28 -11.67 -4.26
N SER A 57 0.10 -11.54 -4.86
CA SER A 57 -0.64 -12.66 -5.45
C SER A 57 -0.56 -12.72 -6.98
N LEU A 58 -0.06 -11.66 -7.63
CA LEU A 58 -0.02 -11.51 -9.09
C LEU A 58 1.39 -11.74 -9.65
N ALA A 59 1.52 -11.80 -10.97
CA ALA A 59 2.81 -11.88 -11.64
C ALA A 59 3.62 -10.58 -11.48
N GLU A 60 4.95 -10.69 -11.49
CA GLU A 60 5.88 -9.56 -11.27
C GLU A 60 5.61 -8.35 -12.18
N GLY A 61 5.20 -8.60 -13.42
CA GLY A 61 4.88 -7.56 -14.40
C GLY A 61 3.80 -6.57 -13.95
N TYR A 62 2.83 -7.00 -13.11
CA TYR A 62 1.81 -6.10 -12.56
C TYR A 62 2.42 -5.06 -11.63
N TYR A 63 3.31 -5.48 -10.73
CA TYR A 63 3.96 -4.58 -9.78
C TYR A 63 4.93 -3.63 -10.48
N ALA A 64 5.69 -4.12 -11.47
CA ALA A 64 6.55 -3.29 -12.30
C ALA A 64 5.74 -2.21 -13.04
N ARG A 65 4.59 -2.59 -13.62
CA ARG A 65 3.70 -1.64 -14.31
C ARG A 65 3.09 -0.62 -13.35
N VAL A 66 2.67 -1.02 -12.15
CA VAL A 66 2.19 -0.08 -11.12
C VAL A 66 3.30 0.89 -10.71
N GLY A 67 4.52 0.41 -10.49
CA GLY A 67 5.68 1.26 -10.17
C GLY A 67 5.92 2.33 -11.22
N TYR A 68 5.94 1.93 -12.49
CA TYR A 68 6.04 2.86 -13.63
C TYR A 68 4.93 3.93 -13.62
N LEU A 69 3.67 3.52 -13.44
CA LEU A 69 2.54 4.47 -13.46
C LEU A 69 2.54 5.42 -12.25
N MET A 70 3.02 4.98 -11.07
CA MET A 70 3.18 5.85 -9.89
C MET A 70 4.32 6.86 -10.06
N GLU A 71 5.40 6.45 -10.71
CA GLU A 71 6.51 7.34 -11.05
C GLU A 71 6.05 8.42 -12.05
N LEU A 72 5.32 7.99 -13.09
CA LEU A 72 4.70 8.89 -14.06
C LEU A 72 3.77 9.90 -13.38
N GLU A 73 2.89 9.47 -12.48
CA GLU A 73 2.02 10.33 -11.70
C GLU A 73 2.81 11.36 -10.86
N SER A 74 3.95 10.93 -10.29
CA SER A 74 4.83 11.81 -9.51
C SER A 74 5.44 12.90 -10.38
N PHE A 75 5.91 12.56 -11.60
CA PHE A 75 6.42 13.56 -12.55
C PHE A 75 5.36 14.58 -12.95
N LEU A 76 4.14 14.13 -13.22
CA LEU A 76 3.00 15.01 -13.54
C LEU A 76 2.66 15.93 -12.36
N GLY A 77 2.66 15.40 -11.13
CA GLY A 77 2.38 16.16 -9.91
C GLY A 77 3.42 17.25 -9.59
N MET A 78 4.67 17.07 -10.03
CA MET A 78 5.73 18.08 -9.89
C MET A 78 5.65 19.22 -10.91
N GLY A 79 4.67 19.20 -11.83
CA GLY A 79 4.51 20.22 -12.87
C GLY A 79 5.66 20.20 -13.89
N ILE A 80 6.44 19.12 -13.92
CA ILE A 80 7.50 18.95 -14.91
C ILE A 80 6.81 18.72 -16.25
N GLN A 81 6.89 19.74 -17.12
CA GLN A 81 6.39 19.68 -18.49
C GLN A 81 7.29 18.82 -19.37
N LEU A 82 7.48 17.56 -19.01
CA LEU A 82 7.94 16.56 -19.96
C LEU A 82 6.79 16.35 -20.96
N ARG A 83 7.11 16.31 -22.25
CA ARG A 83 6.17 15.86 -23.28
C ARG A 83 5.94 14.37 -23.07
N PHE A 84 5.06 14.02 -22.14
CA PHE A 84 4.54 12.68 -22.02
C PHE A 84 3.44 12.53 -23.07
N ASP A 85 3.71 11.79 -24.13
CA ASP A 85 2.67 11.30 -25.02
C ASP A 85 1.98 10.13 -24.32
N LEU A 86 1.15 10.44 -23.32
CA LEU A 86 0.41 9.43 -22.56
C LEU A 86 -0.63 8.80 -23.45
N ASP A 87 -0.58 7.47 -23.54
CA ASP A 87 -1.63 6.73 -24.20
C ASP A 87 -2.86 6.54 -23.27
N MET A 88 -3.98 6.13 -23.88
CA MET A 88 -5.21 5.87 -23.12
C MET A 88 -5.08 4.71 -22.13
N THR A 89 -4.11 3.82 -22.33
CA THR A 89 -3.85 2.67 -21.46
C THR A 89 -3.16 3.12 -20.17
N GLU A 90 -2.21 4.04 -20.27
CA GLU A 90 -1.52 4.67 -19.14
C GLU A 90 -2.49 5.50 -18.31
N LEU A 91 -3.29 6.35 -18.96
CA LEU A 91 -4.32 7.14 -18.27
C LEU A 91 -5.29 6.25 -17.50
N ARG A 92 -5.78 5.16 -18.11
CA ARG A 92 -6.66 4.21 -17.42
C ARG A 92 -5.95 3.44 -16.30
N GLY A 93 -4.70 3.06 -16.49
CA GLY A 93 -3.88 2.45 -15.44
C GLY A 93 -3.71 3.38 -14.23
N MET A 94 -3.46 4.67 -14.46
CA MET A 94 -3.41 5.67 -13.39
C MET A 94 -4.74 5.80 -12.65
N LEU A 95 -5.88 5.77 -13.36
CA LEU A 95 -7.20 5.75 -12.73
C LEU A 95 -7.41 4.50 -11.87
N SER A 96 -6.90 3.33 -12.28
CA SER A 96 -6.92 2.12 -11.45
C SER A 96 -6.12 2.27 -10.17
N ILE A 97 -4.96 2.93 -10.23
CA ILE A 97 -4.15 3.24 -9.04
C ILE A 97 -4.87 4.24 -8.11
N ALA A 98 -5.51 5.27 -8.67
CA ALA A 98 -6.32 6.20 -7.89
C ALA A 98 -7.49 5.47 -7.19
N ALA A 99 -8.15 4.55 -7.88
CA ALA A 99 -9.20 3.71 -7.29
C ALA A 99 -8.66 2.80 -6.17
N ALA A 100 -7.48 2.20 -6.36
CA ALA A 100 -6.80 1.45 -5.32
C ALA A 100 -6.51 2.33 -4.09
N ARG A 101 -6.01 3.56 -4.26
CA ARG A 101 -5.76 4.48 -3.15
C ARG A 101 -7.04 4.84 -2.39
N ALA A 102 -8.13 5.11 -3.10
CA ALA A 102 -9.41 5.42 -2.46
C ALA A 102 -9.96 4.23 -1.65
N GLU A 103 -9.71 3.00 -2.10
CA GLU A 103 -10.07 1.78 -1.36
C GLU A 103 -9.17 1.57 -0.15
N PHE A 104 -7.85 1.68 -0.32
CA PHE A 104 -6.89 1.64 0.78
C PHE A 104 -7.20 2.70 1.85
N ASP A 105 -7.56 3.91 1.44
CA ASP A 105 -7.87 5.01 2.36
C ASP A 105 -9.12 4.77 3.19
N ARG A 106 -10.08 4.02 2.64
CA ARG A 106 -11.31 3.62 3.32
C ARG A 106 -11.05 2.51 4.32
N ALA A 107 -10.24 1.51 3.94
CA ALA A 107 -9.84 0.41 4.81
C ALA A 107 -8.93 0.88 5.95
N HIS A 108 -8.10 1.90 5.69
CA HIS A 108 -7.13 2.46 6.63
C HIS A 108 -7.33 3.97 6.79
N PRO A 109 -8.42 4.40 7.46
CA PRO A 109 -8.69 5.81 7.67
C PRO A 109 -7.59 6.49 8.50
N ARG A 110 -7.53 7.81 8.46
CA ARG A 110 -6.57 8.58 9.27
C ARG A 110 -7.13 8.84 10.67
N CYS A 111 -6.26 8.69 11.67
CA CYS A 111 -6.51 9.05 13.06
C CYS A 111 -6.94 10.52 13.17
N ARG A 112 -8.06 10.80 13.85
CA ARG A 112 -8.54 12.18 14.05
C ARG A 112 -7.62 13.04 14.93
N GLY A 113 -6.78 12.43 15.76
CA GLY A 113 -5.85 13.14 16.64
C GLY A 113 -4.52 13.49 15.97
N CYS A 114 -3.86 12.50 15.35
CA CYS A 114 -2.50 12.65 14.82
C CYS A 114 -2.35 12.44 13.31
N GLY A 115 -3.42 12.08 12.59
CA GLY A 115 -3.38 11.85 11.14
C GLY A 115 -2.71 10.53 10.69
N ALA A 116 -2.18 9.74 11.63
CA ALA A 116 -1.61 8.42 11.35
C ALA A 116 -2.66 7.47 10.77
N ARG A 117 -2.25 6.56 9.89
CA ARG A 117 -3.15 5.51 9.34
C ARG A 117 -3.55 4.54 10.44
N LEU A 118 -4.84 4.18 10.46
CA LEU A 118 -5.42 3.22 11.39
C LEU A 118 -5.40 1.80 10.81
N GLU A 119 -5.52 0.81 11.70
CA GLU A 119 -5.49 -0.60 11.32
C GLU A 119 -6.81 -1.04 10.69
N HIS A 120 -7.93 -0.55 11.19
CA HIS A 120 -9.26 -0.92 10.72
C HIS A 120 -10.12 0.27 10.29
N GLU A 121 -11.07 0.00 9.39
CA GLU A 121 -11.98 1.00 8.82
C GLU A 121 -12.91 1.67 9.85
N TRP A 122 -13.21 0.96 10.94
CA TRP A 122 -14.10 1.44 12.00
C TRP A 122 -13.37 2.22 13.09
N ASP A 123 -12.04 2.21 13.09
CA ASP A 123 -11.26 2.93 14.08
C ASP A 123 -11.35 4.44 13.82
N LYS A 124 -11.44 5.22 14.90
CA LYS A 124 -11.50 6.70 14.82
C LYS A 124 -10.23 7.37 15.35
N THR A 125 -9.49 6.67 16.21
CA THR A 125 -8.31 7.18 16.92
C THR A 125 -7.32 6.05 17.12
N CYS A 126 -6.01 6.36 17.06
CA CYS A 126 -4.96 5.37 17.31
C CYS A 126 -4.72 5.17 18.81
N ASN A 127 -4.10 4.05 19.16
CA ASN A 127 -3.76 3.68 20.55
C ASN A 127 -2.91 4.73 21.27
N GLU A 128 -2.07 5.49 20.56
CA GLU A 128 -1.29 6.58 21.15
C GLU A 128 -2.17 7.75 21.55
N CYS A 129 -3.07 8.19 20.67
CA CYS A 129 -4.02 9.26 20.96
C CYS A 129 -5.01 8.86 22.07
N GLN A 130 -5.45 7.60 22.09
CA GLN A 130 -6.30 7.07 23.15
C GLN A 130 -5.59 7.09 24.51
N ARG A 131 -4.33 6.64 24.58
CA ARG A 131 -3.52 6.68 25.80
C ARG A 131 -3.28 8.11 26.28
N ALA A 132 -2.98 9.04 25.38
CA ALA A 132 -2.80 10.45 25.71
C ALA A 132 -4.08 11.07 26.31
N ALA A 133 -5.24 10.83 25.69
CA ALA A 133 -6.52 11.31 26.20
C ALA A 133 -6.86 10.71 27.58
N ALA A 134 -6.62 9.41 27.77
CA ALA A 134 -6.84 8.75 29.06
C ALA A 134 -5.93 9.28 30.17
N ALA A 135 -4.68 9.62 29.85
CA ALA A 135 -3.75 10.24 30.80
C ALA A 135 -4.19 11.66 31.18
N ALA A 136 -4.63 12.47 30.21
CA ALA A 136 -5.16 13.82 30.46
C ALA A 136 -6.42 13.80 31.32
N GLY A 137 -7.31 12.84 31.12
CA GLY A 137 -8.54 12.68 31.91
C GLY A 137 -8.32 12.20 33.36
N ARG A 138 -7.15 11.66 33.70
CA ARG A 138 -6.78 11.28 35.08
C ARG A 138 -6.05 12.39 35.85
N ALA A 139 -5.61 13.43 35.14
CA ALA A 139 -4.92 14.58 35.72
C ALA A 139 -5.88 15.73 36.10
N ASN A 140 -7.15 15.63 35.69
CA ASN A 140 -8.28 16.47 36.12
C ASN A 140 -9.12 15.73 37.16
#